data_AF-A0A7V1KZX3-F1
#
_entry.id   AF-A0A7V1KZX3-F1
#
_cell.length_a   1.000
_cell.length_b   1.000
_cell.length_c   1.000
_cell.angle_alpha   90.00
_cell.angle_beta   90.00
_cell.angle_gamma   90.00
#
_symmetry.space_group_name_H-M   'P 1'
#
loop_
_entity.id
_entity.type
_entity.pdbx_description
1 polymer ?
#
loop_
_entity_poly.entity_id
_entity_poly.type
_entity_poly.pdbx_seq_one_letter_code
_entity_poly.pdbx_strand_id
1 'polypeptide(L)' 'GYDPVFFLPEYKKTTAQLKPSLKNKISHRYKALSKLKKFLKNYLELTS' A
#
# COMPACT_ATOMS: atom_id res chain seq x y z
N GLY A 1 -15.08 6.52 6.06
CA GLY A 1 -14.60 5.98 4.77
C GLY A 1 -15.06 4.54 4.62
N TYR A 2 -14.75 3.89 3.49
CA TYR A 2 -15.19 2.51 3.21
C TYR A 2 -14.41 1.42 3.98
N ASP A 3 -13.40 1.82 4.75
CA ASP A 3 -12.53 0.89 5.46
C ASP A 3 -13.25 -0.13 6.37
N PRO A 4 -14.34 0.23 7.09
CA PRO A 4 -15.07 -0.71 7.94
C PRO A 4 -15.86 -1.77 7.17
N VAL A 5 -16.14 -1.56 5.89
CA VAL A 5 -16.92 -2.50 5.05
C VAL A 5 -16.07 -3.27 4.05
N PHE A 6 -14.82 -2.84 3.82
CA PHE A 6 -13.89 -3.54 2.92
C PHE A 6 -13.25 -4.74 3.64
N PHE A 7 -13.82 -5.93 3.44
CA PHE A 7 -13.35 -7.18 4.05
C PHE A 7 -12.17 -7.78 3.28
N LEU A 8 -11.15 -8.23 4.01
CA LEU A 8 -9.97 -8.93 3.48
C LEU A 8 -9.99 -10.40 3.93
N PRO A 9 -10.34 -11.34 3.03
CA PRO A 9 -10.48 -12.76 3.36
C PRO A 9 -9.20 -13.37 3.97
N GLU A 10 -8.04 -12.99 3.45
CA GLU A 10 -6.72 -13.43 3.91
C GLU A 10 -6.47 -13.14 5.41
N TYR A 11 -7.09 -12.07 5.92
CA TYR A 11 -6.92 -11.64 7.31
C TYR A 11 -8.16 -11.86 8.18
N LYS A 12 -9.26 -12.37 7.59
CA LYS A 12 -10.60 -12.49 8.20
C LYS A 12 -11.03 -11.20 8.92
N LYS A 13 -10.68 -10.06 8.36
CA LYS A 13 -10.83 -8.72 8.98
C LYS A 13 -11.16 -7.69 7.92
N THR A 14 -11.84 -6.62 8.33
CA THR A 14 -12.00 -5.42 7.49
C THR A 14 -10.75 -4.56 7.55
N THR A 15 -10.55 -3.69 6.57
CA THR A 15 -9.37 -2.82 6.55
C THR A 15 -9.30 -1.87 7.74
N ALA A 16 -10.45 -1.49 8.33
CA ALA A 16 -10.50 -0.72 9.57
C ALA A 16 -10.02 -1.52 10.80
N GLN A 17 -10.15 -2.84 10.78
CA GLN A 17 -9.72 -3.74 11.86
C GLN A 17 -8.24 -4.14 11.77
N LEU A 18 -7.54 -3.77 10.69
CA LEU A 18 -6.12 -4.05 10.55
C LEU A 18 -5.28 -3.08 11.37
N LYS A 19 -4.21 -3.59 11.97
CA LYS A 19 -3.18 -2.74 12.61
C LYS A 19 -2.64 -1.75 11.56
N PRO A 20 -2.44 -0.47 11.91
CA PRO A 20 -1.94 0.55 10.97
C PRO A 20 -0.65 0.13 10.27
N SER A 21 0.28 -0.52 10.99
CA SER A 21 1.54 -1.02 10.44
C SER A 21 1.37 -2.09 9.35
N LEU A 22 0.37 -2.96 9.46
CA LEU A 22 0.05 -3.97 8.45
C LEU A 22 -0.68 -3.33 7.28
N LYS A 23 -1.69 -2.49 7.54
CA LYS A 23 -2.44 -1.74 6.52
C LYS A 23 -1.49 -0.91 5.65
N ASN A 24 -0.50 -0.25 6.25
CA ASN A 24 0.49 0.53 5.55
C ASN A 24 1.41 -0.29 4.66
N LYS A 25 1.54 -1.61 4.86
CA LYS A 25 2.33 -2.49 3.99
C LYS A 25 1.52 -3.12 2.86
N ILE A 26 0.22 -3.30 3.04
CA ILE A 26 -0.62 -4.03 2.07
C ILE A 26 -1.57 -3.15 1.27
N SER A 27 -1.80 -1.91 1.70
CA SER A 27 -2.74 -1.01 1.04
C SER A 27 -2.35 -0.70 -0.41
N HIS A 28 -3.37 -0.48 -1.25
CA HIS A 28 -3.19 -0.04 -2.64
C HIS A 28 -2.28 1.19 -2.74
N ARG A 29 -2.46 2.14 -1.81
CA ARG A 29 -1.63 3.35 -1.71
C ARG A 29 -0.15 3.03 -1.52
N TYR A 30 0.19 2.12 -0.61
CA TYR A 30 1.58 1.72 -0.41
C TYR A 30 2.18 1.03 -1.64
N LYS A 31 1.41 0.14 -2.27
CA LYS A 31 1.85 -0.54 -3.51
C LYS A 31 2.12 0.47 -4.63
N ALA A 32 1.24 1.47 -4.81
CA ALA A 32 1.39 2.52 -5.80
C ALA A 32 2.62 3.40 -5.53
N LEU A 33 2.77 3.89 -4.29
CA LEU A 33 3.92 4.71 -3.89
C LEU A 33 5.24 3.95 -3.99
N SER A 34 5.26 2.66 -3.66
CA SER A 34 6.45 1.81 -3.82
C SER A 34 6.86 1.68 -5.29
N LYS A 35 5.90 1.52 -6.20
CA LYS A 35 6.16 1.52 -7.64
C LYS A 35 6.69 2.88 -8.13
N LEU A 36 6.06 3.97 -7.69
CA LEU A 36 6.49 5.33 -8.02
C LEU A 36 7.92 5.60 -7.53
N LYS A 37 8.24 5.22 -6.30
CA LYS A 37 9.59 5.36 -5.72
C LYS A 37 10.64 4.64 -6.57
N LYS A 38 10.34 3.41 -7.02
CA LYS A 38 11.24 2.64 -7.89
C LYS A 38 11.42 3.32 -9.24
N PHE A 39 10.34 3.81 -9.84
CA PHE A 39 10.39 4.55 -11.10
C PHE A 39 11.27 5.80 -10.99
N LEU A 40 11.04 6.63 -9.97
CA LEU A 40 11.81 7.86 -9.76
C LEU A 40 13.30 7.59 -9.51
N LYS A 41 13.63 6.55 -8.73
CA LYS A 41 15.02 6.14 -8.52
C LYS A 41 15.69 5.78 -9.85
N ASN A 42 15.06 4.92 -10.63
CA ASN A 42 15.60 4.52 -11.93
C ASN A 42 15.72 5.70 -12.90
N TYR A 43 14.74 6.60 -12.91
CA TYR A 43 14.76 7.79 -13.75
C TYR A 43 15.96 8.69 -13.42
N LEU A 44 16.22 8.93 -12.13
CA LEU A 44 17.34 9.76 -11.68
C LEU A 44 18.71 9.11 -11.99
N GLU A 45 18.82 7.79 -11.84
CA GLU A 45 20.04 7.04 -12.17
C GLU A 45 20.34 7.03 -13.68
N LEU A 46 19.32 7.08 -14.54
CA LEU A 46 19.49 7.13 -16.01
C LEU A 46 19.84 8.53 -16.54
N THR A 47 19.56 9.58 -15.77
CA THR A 47 19.83 10.98 -16.14
C THR A 47 21.12 11.54 -15.53
N SER A 48 21.85 10.71 -14.77
CA SER A 48 23.16 11.04 -14.17
C SER A 48 24.29 10.47 -15.01
#